data_AF-A0A9P6YUW0-F1
#
_entry.id   AF-A0A9P6YUW0-F1
#
_cell.length_a   1.000
_cell.length_b   1.000
_cell.length_c   1.000
_cell.angle_alpha   90.00
_cell.angle_beta   90.00
_cell.angle_gamma   90.00
#
_symmetry.space_group_name_H-M   'P 1'
#
loop_
_entity.id
_entity.type
_entity.pdbx_description
1 polymer ?
#
loop_
_entity_poly.entity_id
_entity_poly.type
_entity_poly.pdbx_seq_one_letter_code
_entity_poly.pdbx_strand_id
1 'polypeptide(L)'
;MEVRKGNSEEIKKVEDSTCVHWINKGFRVKETEGSSLGRHKTILRSKKYVCHRRRDTYVSKARTNDDNDRPIQKNTKKIGCNPIIMVICCISDPNIVELTRNNDHNHIPGSYSDLQPMSISDILRDKIKNFLCKGFSRREDKMFHYDDVYSVWLMVAKDMIQFNNNEFESLQLWKRKLIDCGYKVIDRSLDNAFFYGFISSWQMDIMKVSKCFSLDSTFGISSRGNEVLYSLVVRHPNTGTEVPVSYSLTNDQSVAPKLE
;
A
#
# COMPACT_ATOMS: atom_id res chain seq x y z
N MET A 1 -26.09 -24.23 -3.84
CA MET A 1 -25.40 -24.18 -5.14
C MET A 1 -25.83 -22.89 -5.84
N GLU A 2 -25.26 -21.73 -5.46
CA GLU A 2 -25.73 -20.42 -5.95
C GLU A 2 -24.65 -19.30 -5.86
N VAL A 3 -23.35 -19.66 -5.92
CA VAL A 3 -22.23 -18.71 -5.65
C VAL A 3 -21.61 -18.11 -6.94
N ARG A 4 -22.09 -18.48 -8.14
CA ARG A 4 -21.40 -18.15 -9.40
C ARG A 4 -21.74 -16.79 -10.04
N LYS A 5 -22.87 -16.16 -9.70
CA LYS A 5 -23.32 -14.94 -10.42
C LYS A 5 -22.69 -13.62 -9.95
N GLY A 6 -22.54 -13.40 -8.64
CA GLY A 6 -21.97 -12.13 -8.12
C GLY A 6 -20.48 -11.94 -8.40
N ASN A 7 -19.72 -13.03 -8.49
CA ASN A 7 -18.25 -12.98 -8.66
C ASN A 7 -17.81 -12.60 -10.08
N SER A 8 -18.65 -12.89 -11.08
CA SER A 8 -18.38 -12.51 -12.48
C SER A 8 -18.47 -10.99 -12.67
N GLU A 9 -19.30 -10.32 -11.87
CA GLU A 9 -19.60 -8.89 -12.05
C GLU A 9 -18.47 -8.00 -11.53
N GLU A 10 -17.84 -8.37 -10.42
CA GLU A 10 -16.69 -7.63 -9.86
C GLU A 10 -15.41 -7.79 -10.71
N ILE A 11 -15.17 -8.99 -11.23
CA ILE A 11 -14.06 -9.22 -12.18
C ILE A 11 -14.29 -8.38 -13.45
N LYS A 12 -15.54 -8.36 -13.94
CA LYS A 12 -15.96 -7.57 -15.09
C LYS A 12 -15.74 -6.07 -14.87
N LYS A 13 -15.96 -5.52 -13.67
CA LYS A 13 -15.68 -4.11 -13.36
C LYS A 13 -14.19 -3.73 -13.48
N VAL A 14 -13.29 -4.60 -13.02
CA VAL A 14 -11.83 -4.38 -13.16
C VAL A 14 -11.43 -4.43 -14.63
N GLU A 15 -12.07 -5.30 -15.39
CA GLU A 15 -11.84 -5.45 -16.82
C GLU A 15 -12.40 -4.29 -17.60
N ASP A 16 -13.62 -3.83 -17.30
CA ASP A 16 -14.21 -2.61 -17.84
C ASP A 16 -13.28 -1.41 -17.58
N SER A 17 -12.69 -1.31 -16.39
CA SER A 17 -11.68 -0.28 -16.10
C SER A 17 -10.42 -0.43 -16.98
N THR A 18 -10.01 -1.66 -17.29
CA THR A 18 -8.86 -1.94 -18.17
C THR A 18 -9.21 -1.64 -19.62
N CYS A 19 -10.41 -2.01 -20.08
CA CYS A 19 -10.96 -1.72 -21.40
C CYS A 19 -11.10 -0.22 -21.62
N VAL A 20 -11.65 0.52 -20.64
CA VAL A 20 -11.77 1.98 -20.67
C VAL A 20 -10.39 2.64 -20.82
N HIS A 21 -9.35 2.12 -20.17
CA HIS A 21 -7.98 2.61 -20.37
C HIS A 21 -7.51 2.51 -21.84
N TRP A 22 -7.78 1.39 -22.51
CA TRP A 22 -7.39 1.19 -23.91
C TRP A 22 -8.28 1.96 -24.89
N ILE A 23 -9.58 2.06 -24.61
CA ILE A 23 -10.52 2.89 -25.37
C ILE A 23 -10.11 4.36 -25.33
N ASN A 24 -9.73 4.88 -24.16
CA ASN A 24 -9.23 6.25 -24.01
C ASN A 24 -7.91 6.50 -24.77
N LYS A 25 -7.16 5.45 -25.10
CA LYS A 25 -5.97 5.51 -25.97
C LYS A 25 -6.31 5.32 -27.46
N GLY A 26 -7.60 5.27 -27.82
CA GLY A 26 -8.07 5.14 -29.19
C GLY A 26 -8.19 3.72 -29.73
N PHE A 27 -8.01 2.69 -28.89
CA PHE A 27 -8.10 1.29 -29.31
C PHE A 27 -9.53 0.75 -29.20
N ARG A 28 -9.90 -0.13 -30.13
CA ARG A 28 -11.11 -0.97 -30.05
C ARG A 28 -10.79 -2.26 -29.30
N VAL A 29 -11.69 -2.73 -28.45
CA VAL A 29 -11.45 -3.89 -27.59
C VAL A 29 -12.29 -5.08 -28.06
N LYS A 30 -11.68 -6.28 -28.12
CA LYS A 30 -12.33 -7.54 -28.43
C LYS A 30 -12.03 -8.58 -27.35
N GLU A 31 -13.07 -9.14 -26.74
CA GLU A 31 -12.95 -10.19 -25.73
C GLU A 31 -12.99 -11.58 -26.36
N THR A 32 -12.11 -12.49 -25.91
CA THR A 32 -12.08 -13.88 -26.38
C THR A 32 -11.91 -14.81 -25.18
N GLU A 33 -12.80 -15.80 -25.04
CA GLU A 33 -12.66 -16.84 -24.02
C GLU A 33 -11.80 -17.99 -24.56
N GLY A 34 -10.71 -18.31 -23.86
CA GLY A 34 -9.81 -19.40 -24.21
C GLY A 34 -8.65 -19.04 -25.13
N SER A 35 -7.57 -19.83 -25.02
CA SER A 35 -6.33 -19.64 -25.77
C SER A 35 -6.44 -20.19 -27.19
N SER A 36 -7.00 -19.41 -28.11
CA SER A 36 -6.78 -19.66 -29.53
C SER A 36 -6.09 -18.47 -30.18
N LEU A 37 -4.84 -18.23 -29.77
CA LEU A 37 -3.91 -17.54 -30.66
C LEU A 37 -3.63 -18.48 -31.83
N GLY A 38 -4.29 -18.22 -32.96
CA GLY A 38 -3.93 -18.84 -34.23
C GLY A 38 -2.43 -18.71 -34.46
N ARG A 39 -1.79 -19.81 -34.84
CA ARG A 39 -0.36 -19.83 -35.20
C ARG A 39 -0.13 -18.74 -36.25
N HIS A 40 0.83 -17.85 -36.01
CA HIS A 40 1.30 -16.75 -36.88
C HIS A 40 0.59 -15.37 -36.79
N LYS A 41 0.32 -14.84 -35.60
CA LYS A 41 0.10 -13.38 -35.43
C LYS A 41 1.36 -12.71 -34.87
N THR A 42 1.88 -11.69 -35.56
CA THR A 42 2.99 -10.86 -35.05
C THR A 42 2.44 -9.88 -34.03
N ILE A 43 2.95 -9.95 -32.79
CA ILE A 43 2.48 -9.13 -31.66
C ILE A 43 3.14 -7.76 -31.73
N LEU A 44 2.34 -6.70 -31.77
CA LEU A 44 2.80 -5.31 -31.66
C LEU A 44 3.07 -4.96 -30.20
N ARG A 45 2.09 -5.24 -29.33
CA ARG A 45 2.18 -5.00 -27.88
C ARG A 45 1.45 -6.12 -27.15
N SER A 46 1.97 -6.53 -26.00
CA SER A 46 1.24 -7.43 -25.10
C SER A 46 1.47 -7.07 -23.64
N LYS A 47 0.46 -7.31 -22.81
CA LYS A 47 0.54 -7.21 -21.36
C LYS A 47 -0.12 -8.41 -20.71
N LYS A 48 0.56 -8.95 -19.71
CA LYS A 48 0.09 -10.08 -18.91
C LYS A 48 -0.21 -9.59 -17.50
N TYR A 49 -1.43 -9.85 -17.04
CA TYR A 49 -1.86 -9.63 -15.66
C TYR A 49 -2.04 -10.98 -14.98
N VAL A 50 -1.61 -11.07 -13.73
CA VAL A 50 -1.63 -12.30 -12.93
C VAL A 50 -2.29 -12.00 -11.61
N CYS A 51 -2.94 -13.00 -11.02
CA CYS A 51 -3.51 -12.84 -9.69
C CYS A 51 -2.43 -12.45 -8.65
N HIS A 52 -2.72 -11.46 -7.79
CA HIS A 52 -1.80 -11.08 -6.72
C HIS A 52 -1.56 -12.21 -5.70
N ARG A 53 -2.49 -13.17 -5.57
CA ARG A 53 -2.34 -14.37 -4.72
C ARG A 53 -1.68 -15.54 -5.44
N ARG A 54 -1.15 -15.33 -6.65
CA ARG A 54 -0.30 -16.29 -7.35
C ARG A 54 0.91 -16.63 -6.49
N ARG A 55 1.41 -17.87 -6.61
CA ARG A 55 2.64 -18.25 -5.93
C ARG A 55 3.80 -17.46 -6.54
N ASP A 56 4.55 -16.81 -5.66
CA ASP A 56 5.88 -16.31 -5.94
C ASP A 56 6.86 -17.30 -5.27
N THR A 57 8.16 -17.23 -5.56
CA THR A 57 9.20 -18.12 -5.01
C THR A 57 9.29 -18.12 -3.47
N TYR A 58 8.64 -17.19 -2.77
CA TYR A 58 8.59 -17.16 -1.31
C TYR A 58 7.63 -18.20 -0.74
N VAL A 59 8.19 -19.31 -0.25
CA VAL A 59 7.49 -20.30 0.56
C VAL A 59 7.76 -19.98 2.03
N SER A 60 6.74 -19.59 2.78
CA SER A 60 6.86 -19.46 4.24
C SER A 60 7.23 -20.83 4.83
N LYS A 61 8.42 -20.96 5.41
CA LYS A 61 8.94 -22.18 6.06
C LYS A 61 8.26 -22.55 7.39
N ALA A 62 7.08 -22.00 7.67
CA ALA A 62 6.31 -22.32 8.88
C ALA A 62 5.43 -23.58 8.71
N ARG A 63 5.65 -24.39 7.67
CA ARG A 63 4.96 -25.67 7.47
C ARG A 63 5.78 -26.78 8.11
N THR A 64 5.68 -26.92 9.43
CA THR A 64 5.89 -28.21 10.08
C THR A 64 4.71 -29.12 9.75
N ASN A 65 4.98 -30.41 9.59
CA ASN A 65 4.16 -31.40 8.87
C ASN A 65 2.76 -31.73 9.47
N ASP A 66 2.27 -30.98 10.47
CA ASP A 66 1.06 -31.34 11.25
C ASP A 66 -0.10 -30.33 11.21
N ASP A 67 -0.01 -29.20 10.50
CA ASP A 67 -1.13 -28.24 10.46
C ASP A 67 -2.03 -28.48 9.23
N ASN A 68 -2.87 -29.53 9.28
CA ASN A 68 -3.87 -29.78 8.25
C ASN A 68 -5.10 -28.84 8.29
N ASP A 69 -5.24 -27.93 9.27
CA ASP A 69 -6.47 -27.12 9.42
C ASP A 69 -6.23 -25.72 9.99
N ARG A 70 -5.16 -25.01 9.60
CA ARG A 70 -5.11 -23.56 9.89
C ARG A 70 -5.86 -22.77 8.82
N PRO A 71 -7.03 -22.17 9.10
CA PRO A 71 -7.69 -21.29 8.16
C PRO A 71 -6.76 -20.13 7.81
N ILE A 72 -6.76 -19.76 6.54
CA ILE A 72 -5.90 -18.70 6.00
C ILE A 72 -6.26 -17.38 6.70
N GLN A 73 -5.41 -16.94 7.62
CA GLN A 73 -5.69 -15.79 8.50
C GLN A 73 -5.66 -14.40 7.83
N LYS A 74 -5.23 -14.25 6.56
CA LYS A 74 -5.15 -12.93 5.89
C LYS A 74 -5.52 -13.00 4.41
N ASN A 75 -6.38 -12.08 3.96
CA ASN A 75 -6.86 -11.98 2.57
C ASN A 75 -5.74 -11.71 1.55
N THR A 76 -4.60 -11.19 2.00
CA THR A 76 -3.42 -10.87 1.16
C THR A 76 -2.46 -12.06 0.95
N LYS A 77 -2.64 -13.18 1.67
CA LYS A 77 -1.69 -14.31 1.64
C LYS A 77 -1.72 -15.01 0.27
N LYS A 78 -0.54 -15.36 -0.27
CA LYS A 78 -0.43 -16.13 -1.52
C LYS A 78 -1.01 -17.55 -1.34
N ILE A 79 -1.85 -17.99 -2.28
CA ILE A 79 -2.50 -19.32 -2.25
C ILE A 79 -2.24 -20.16 -3.51
N GLY A 80 -1.44 -19.64 -4.45
CA GLY A 80 -1.19 -20.34 -5.71
C GLY A 80 -2.27 -20.16 -6.76
N CYS A 81 -3.02 -19.06 -6.69
CA CYS A 81 -4.01 -18.70 -7.70
C CYS A 81 -3.33 -18.44 -9.06
N ASN A 82 -3.71 -19.16 -10.11
CA ASN A 82 -3.10 -19.09 -11.45
C ASN A 82 -3.92 -18.47 -12.60
N PRO A 83 -4.98 -17.66 -12.38
CA PRO A 83 -5.61 -16.86 -13.42
C PRO A 83 -4.63 -15.91 -14.07
N ILE A 84 -4.75 -15.82 -15.39
CA ILE A 84 -3.95 -14.95 -16.23
C ILE A 84 -4.91 -14.23 -17.17
N ILE A 85 -4.82 -12.91 -17.19
CA ILE A 85 -5.43 -12.08 -18.21
C ILE A 85 -4.31 -11.65 -19.16
N MET A 86 -4.45 -11.95 -20.44
CA MET A 86 -3.56 -11.47 -21.48
C MET A 86 -4.26 -10.42 -22.32
N VAL A 87 -3.54 -9.33 -22.56
CA VAL A 87 -3.96 -8.23 -23.43
C VAL A 87 -2.97 -8.21 -24.57
N ILE A 88 -3.43 -8.39 -25.80
CA ILE A 88 -2.57 -8.49 -26.99
C ILE A 88 -3.07 -7.55 -28.05
N CYS A 89 -2.17 -6.77 -28.62
CA CYS A 89 -2.38 -5.98 -29.83
C CYS A 89 -1.46 -6.54 -30.92
N CYS A 90 -2.03 -6.87 -32.07
CA CYS A 90 -1.31 -7.46 -33.19
C CYS A 90 -0.93 -6.39 -34.21
N ILE A 91 0.17 -6.61 -34.94
CA ILE A 91 0.61 -5.70 -36.02
C ILE A 91 -0.41 -5.67 -37.17
N SER A 92 -1.10 -6.78 -37.42
CA SER A 92 -2.15 -6.87 -38.44
C SER A 92 -3.31 -5.91 -38.17
N ASP A 93 -3.63 -5.69 -36.88
CA ASP A 93 -4.80 -4.93 -36.44
C ASP A 93 -4.40 -4.02 -35.26
N PRO A 94 -3.58 -2.98 -35.51
CA PRO A 94 -3.01 -2.16 -34.44
C PRO A 94 -4.05 -1.35 -33.68
N ASN A 95 -5.26 -1.21 -34.22
CA ASN A 95 -6.38 -0.53 -33.59
C ASN A 95 -7.25 -1.46 -32.75
N ILE A 96 -6.94 -2.76 -32.69
CA ILE A 96 -7.72 -3.75 -31.95
C ILE A 96 -6.85 -4.38 -30.85
N VAL A 97 -7.41 -4.46 -29.66
CA VAL A 97 -6.82 -5.14 -28.51
C VAL A 97 -7.66 -6.38 -28.19
N GLU A 98 -7.03 -7.55 -28.24
CA GLU A 98 -7.61 -8.84 -27.85
C GLU A 98 -7.34 -9.08 -26.36
N LEU A 99 -8.41 -9.28 -25.58
CA LEU A 99 -8.37 -9.70 -24.19
C LEU A 99 -8.67 -11.20 -24.11
N THR A 100 -7.77 -11.95 -23.49
CA THR A 100 -7.91 -13.40 -23.28
C THR A 100 -7.80 -13.75 -21.81
N ARG A 101 -8.78 -14.51 -21.31
CA ARG A 101 -8.78 -15.07 -19.96
C ARG A 101 -8.34 -16.53 -19.99
N ASN A 102 -7.41 -16.87 -19.10
CA ASN A 102 -7.00 -18.25 -18.84
C ASN A 102 -7.18 -18.55 -17.36
N ASN A 103 -7.89 -19.66 -17.07
CA ASN A 103 -8.17 -20.22 -15.74
C ASN A 103 -9.07 -19.35 -14.85
N ASP A 104 -9.77 -20.02 -13.92
CA ASP A 104 -10.62 -19.38 -12.93
C ASP A 104 -9.87 -19.13 -11.61
N HIS A 105 -10.31 -18.11 -10.87
CA HIS A 105 -9.79 -17.84 -9.53
C HIS A 105 -10.18 -18.95 -8.55
N ASN A 106 -9.20 -19.46 -7.79
CA ASN A 106 -9.42 -20.43 -6.72
C ASN A 106 -9.68 -19.78 -5.35
N HIS A 107 -9.95 -18.48 -5.34
CA HIS A 107 -10.42 -17.73 -4.19
C HIS A 107 -11.49 -16.74 -4.63
N ILE A 108 -12.21 -16.22 -3.64
CA ILE A 108 -13.10 -15.08 -3.83
C ILE A 108 -12.21 -13.87 -4.13
N PRO A 109 -12.30 -13.26 -5.32
CA PRO A 109 -11.63 -11.99 -5.60
C PRO A 109 -12.13 -10.91 -4.62
N GLY A 110 -11.28 -9.94 -4.32
CA GLY A 110 -11.72 -8.76 -3.57
C GLY A 110 -12.79 -8.00 -4.36
N SER A 111 -13.65 -7.29 -3.64
CA SER A 111 -14.65 -6.41 -4.23
C SER A 111 -14.01 -5.13 -4.78
N TYR A 112 -14.70 -4.43 -5.67
CA TYR A 112 -14.29 -3.08 -6.10
C TYR A 112 -14.12 -2.13 -4.91
N SER A 113 -14.90 -2.31 -3.83
CA SER A 113 -14.76 -1.53 -2.60
C SER A 113 -13.43 -1.76 -1.88
N ASP A 114 -12.73 -2.88 -2.13
CA ASP A 114 -11.39 -3.15 -1.61
C ASP A 114 -10.31 -2.32 -2.33
N LEU A 115 -10.61 -1.82 -3.54
CA LEU A 115 -9.81 -0.83 -4.24
C LEU A 115 -10.09 0.55 -3.65
N GLN A 116 -9.84 0.74 -2.34
CA GLN A 116 -9.96 2.07 -1.75
C GLN A 116 -8.78 2.93 -2.22
N PRO A 117 -9.02 3.98 -3.04
CA PRO A 117 -7.99 4.97 -3.27
C PRO A 117 -7.72 5.66 -1.93
N MET A 118 -6.45 5.80 -1.56
CA MET A 118 -6.09 6.65 -0.43
C MET A 118 -6.70 8.04 -0.64
N SER A 119 -7.41 8.57 0.36
CA SER A 119 -7.92 9.93 0.35
C SER A 119 -6.74 10.89 0.44
N ILE A 120 -6.27 11.34 -0.73
CA ILE A 120 -5.20 12.32 -0.88
C ILE A 120 -5.83 13.71 -0.96
N SER A 121 -5.26 14.70 -0.26
CA SER A 121 -5.74 16.09 -0.31
C SER A 121 -5.70 16.64 -1.73
N ASP A 122 -6.61 17.56 -2.07
CA ASP A 122 -6.69 18.13 -3.43
C ASP A 122 -5.38 18.81 -3.85
N ILE A 123 -4.68 19.44 -2.90
CA ILE A 123 -3.36 20.04 -3.11
C ILE A 123 -2.33 18.98 -3.53
N LEU A 124 -2.30 17.83 -2.84
CA LEU A 124 -1.38 16.75 -3.15
C LEU A 124 -1.77 16.07 -4.48
N ARG A 125 -3.07 15.90 -4.73
CA ARG A 125 -3.60 15.40 -6.00
C ARG A 125 -3.20 16.30 -7.17
N ASP A 126 -3.30 17.61 -7.03
CA ASP A 126 -2.95 18.57 -8.07
C ASP A 126 -1.43 18.69 -8.25
N LYS A 127 -0.64 18.55 -7.18
CA LYS A 127 0.82 18.42 -7.30
C LYS A 127 1.22 17.14 -8.03
N ILE A 128 0.62 15.99 -7.72
CA ILE A 128 0.87 14.72 -8.42
C ILE A 128 0.45 14.86 -9.88
N LYS A 129 -0.74 15.40 -10.18
CA LYS A 129 -1.19 15.65 -11.55
C LYS A 129 -0.25 16.59 -12.30
N ASN A 130 0.13 17.72 -11.71
CA ASN A 130 1.04 18.67 -12.33
C ASN A 130 2.42 18.06 -12.56
N PHE A 131 2.93 17.25 -11.63
CA PHE A 131 4.18 16.51 -11.82
C PHE A 131 4.07 15.50 -12.96
N LEU A 132 2.99 14.72 -13.01
CA LEU A 132 2.71 13.77 -14.10
C LEU A 132 2.58 14.49 -15.46
N CYS A 133 1.99 15.68 -15.50
CA CYS A 133 1.83 16.48 -16.71
C CYS A 133 3.12 17.22 -17.14
N LYS A 134 3.97 17.65 -16.20
CA LYS A 134 5.17 18.46 -16.49
C LYS A 134 6.45 17.64 -16.61
N GLY A 135 6.59 16.53 -15.89
CA GLY A 135 7.82 15.75 -15.79
C GLY A 135 8.06 14.75 -16.93
N PHE A 136 7.02 14.37 -17.68
CA PHE A 136 7.13 13.39 -18.77
C PHE A 136 6.51 13.90 -20.06
N SER A 137 7.02 15.04 -20.53
CA SER A 137 6.84 15.41 -21.92
C SER A 137 7.63 14.42 -22.79
N ARG A 138 6.88 13.54 -23.47
CA ARG A 138 7.29 12.77 -24.67
C ARG A 138 8.31 11.64 -24.48
N ARG A 139 7.87 10.50 -23.94
CA ARG A 139 8.12 9.16 -24.54
C ARG A 139 6.90 8.29 -24.30
N GLU A 140 6.15 8.01 -25.36
CA GLU A 140 4.83 7.35 -25.36
C GLU A 140 4.83 5.85 -24.93
N ASP A 141 5.86 5.37 -24.22
CA ASP A 141 6.14 3.93 -24.09
C ASP A 141 6.43 3.41 -22.67
N LYS A 142 6.33 4.22 -21.61
CA LYS A 142 6.51 3.71 -20.24
C LYS A 142 5.23 3.82 -19.43
N MET A 143 4.61 2.67 -19.21
CA MET A 143 3.47 2.53 -18.30
C MET A 143 3.96 2.86 -16.88
N PHE A 144 3.30 3.82 -16.21
CA PHE A 144 3.62 4.17 -14.82
C PHE A 144 3.54 2.92 -13.94
N HIS A 145 4.66 2.54 -13.34
CA HIS A 145 4.68 1.49 -12.33
C HIS A 145 4.19 2.09 -11.00
N TYR A 146 3.67 1.22 -10.13
CA TYR A 146 3.31 1.62 -8.77
C TYR A 146 4.47 2.36 -8.08
N ASP A 147 5.70 1.92 -8.31
CA ASP A 147 6.91 2.53 -7.73
C ASP A 147 7.16 3.96 -8.22
N ASP A 148 6.77 4.30 -9.45
CA ASP A 148 6.91 5.66 -9.98
C ASP A 148 5.97 6.62 -9.24
N VAL A 149 4.71 6.20 -9.07
CA VAL A 149 3.70 6.97 -8.33
C VAL A 149 4.08 7.07 -6.85
N TYR A 150 4.55 5.97 -6.26
CA TYR A 150 5.02 5.95 -4.88
C TYR A 150 6.23 6.87 -4.68
N SER A 151 7.20 6.87 -5.60
CA SER A 151 8.37 7.75 -5.52
C SER A 151 7.99 9.23 -5.61
N VAL A 152 7.05 9.58 -6.50
CA VAL A 152 6.52 10.95 -6.59
C VAL A 152 5.77 11.33 -5.32
N TRP A 153 4.90 10.45 -4.83
CA TRP A 153 4.21 10.68 -3.55
C TRP A 153 5.21 10.88 -2.41
N LEU A 154 6.24 10.04 -2.34
CA LEU A 154 7.27 10.11 -1.30
C LEU A 154 8.07 11.41 -1.39
N MET A 155 8.40 11.88 -2.60
CA MET A 155 9.04 13.18 -2.80
C MET A 155 8.14 14.32 -2.32
N VAL A 156 6.88 14.35 -2.72
CA VAL A 156 5.97 15.43 -2.30
C VAL A 156 5.67 15.35 -0.79
N ALA A 157 5.54 14.14 -0.25
CA ALA A 157 5.37 13.93 1.19
C ALA A 157 6.59 14.42 1.97
N LYS A 158 7.82 14.16 1.47
CA LYS A 158 9.04 14.72 2.05
C LYS A 158 8.99 16.24 2.07
N ASP A 159 8.65 16.91 0.96
CA ASP A 159 8.52 18.37 0.92
C ASP A 159 7.43 18.92 1.88
N MET A 160 6.42 18.12 2.21
CA MET A 160 5.36 18.52 3.14
C MET A 160 5.74 18.28 4.62
N ILE A 161 6.63 17.32 4.89
CA ILE A 161 6.95 16.86 6.25
C ILE A 161 8.32 17.37 6.71
N GLN A 162 9.25 17.59 5.77
CA GLN A 162 10.59 18.12 5.99
C GLN A 162 10.56 19.64 5.80
N PHE A 163 10.40 20.38 6.91
CA PHE A 163 10.37 21.84 6.88
C PHE A 163 11.76 22.47 6.69
N ASN A 164 12.83 21.70 6.91
CA ASN A 164 14.21 22.13 6.84
C ASN A 164 15.12 20.97 6.42
N ASN A 165 16.22 21.27 5.71
CA ASN A 165 17.28 20.31 5.37
C ASN A 165 17.85 19.62 6.61
N ASN A 166 17.87 20.31 7.76
CA ASN A 166 18.19 19.72 9.05
C ASN A 166 16.95 19.01 9.64
N GLU A 167 17.03 17.68 9.74
CA GLU A 167 15.98 16.83 10.31
C GLU A 167 15.62 17.25 11.76
N PHE A 168 16.59 17.71 12.55
CA PHE A 168 16.35 18.14 13.93
C PHE A 168 15.58 19.47 13.99
N GLU A 169 15.84 20.41 13.10
CA GLU A 169 15.06 21.65 13.00
C GLU A 169 13.63 21.37 12.53
N SER A 170 13.45 20.42 11.61
CA SER A 170 12.12 19.94 11.21
C SER A 170 11.37 19.32 12.39
N LEU A 171 12.05 18.54 13.24
CA LEU A 171 11.47 17.95 14.45
C LEU A 171 11.00 19.04 15.44
N GLN A 172 11.79 20.09 15.65
CA GLN A 172 11.41 21.21 16.53
C GLN A 172 10.18 21.98 16.00
N LEU A 173 10.04 22.12 14.67
CA LEU A 173 8.84 22.72 14.08
C LEU A 173 7.61 21.81 14.23
N TRP A 174 7.77 20.50 14.08
CA TRP A 174 6.71 19.53 14.36
C TRP A 174 6.25 19.56 15.80
N LYS A 175 7.19 19.67 16.75
CA LYS A 175 6.88 19.84 18.18
C LYS A 175 5.95 21.01 18.41
N ARG A 176 6.26 22.18 17.84
CA ARG A 176 5.41 23.37 18.00
C ARG A 176 4.02 23.16 17.41
N LYS A 177 3.93 22.60 16.19
CA LYS A 177 2.64 22.29 15.56
C LYS A 177 1.79 21.31 16.38
N LEU A 178 2.41 20.26 16.94
CA LEU A 178 1.71 19.28 17.75
C LEU A 178 1.14 19.92 19.02
N ILE A 179 1.92 20.77 19.69
CA ILE A 179 1.45 21.56 20.84
C ILE A 179 0.29 22.47 20.44
N ASP A 180 0.40 23.17 19.32
CA ASP A 180 -0.66 24.05 18.80
C ASP A 180 -1.94 23.27 18.46
N CYS A 181 -1.82 22.00 18.07
CA CYS A 181 -2.93 21.07 17.86
C CYS A 181 -3.46 20.41 19.14
N GLY A 182 -2.95 20.79 20.32
CA GLY A 182 -3.39 20.27 21.62
C GLY A 182 -2.83 18.90 21.98
N TYR A 183 -1.76 18.45 21.33
CA TYR A 183 -1.03 17.26 21.75
C TYR A 183 -0.16 17.58 22.97
N LYS A 184 -0.02 16.60 23.86
CA LYS A 184 1.03 16.62 24.87
C LYS A 184 2.30 16.08 24.27
N VAL A 185 3.39 16.79 24.48
CA VAL A 185 4.71 16.44 23.96
C VAL A 185 5.70 16.33 25.12
N ILE A 186 6.50 15.28 25.11
CA ILE A 186 7.65 15.07 25.99
C ILE A 186 8.89 15.25 25.14
N ASP A 187 9.81 16.09 25.59
CA ASP A 187 11.09 16.31 24.93
C ASP A 187 12.16 16.34 26.02
N ARG A 188 12.99 15.29 26.04
CA ARG A 188 14.03 15.09 27.04
C ARG A 188 15.31 14.66 26.33
N SER A 189 16.43 15.22 26.77
CA SER A 189 17.76 14.78 26.38
C SER A 189 18.52 14.36 27.63
N LEU A 190 19.06 13.14 27.62
CA LEU A 190 19.89 12.56 28.67
C LEU A 190 21.21 12.13 28.03
N ASP A 191 22.28 12.86 28.33
CA ASP A 191 23.60 12.66 27.74
C ASP A 191 23.55 12.62 26.20
N ASN A 192 23.90 11.47 25.61
CA ASN A 192 23.88 11.21 24.18
C ASN A 192 22.53 10.66 23.67
N ALA A 193 21.56 10.44 24.56
CA ALA A 193 20.24 9.93 24.23
C ALA A 193 19.21 11.07 24.21
N PHE A 194 18.31 11.03 23.23
CA PHE A 194 17.13 11.89 23.21
C PHE A 194 15.86 11.06 23.26
N PHE A 195 14.81 11.64 23.82
CA PHE A 195 13.48 11.06 23.91
C PHE A 195 12.48 12.12 23.53
N TYR A 196 11.78 11.87 22.42
CA TYR A 196 10.74 12.74 21.92
C TYR A 196 9.42 11.95 21.82
N GLY A 197 8.51 12.22 22.74
CA GLY A 197 7.22 11.53 22.82
C GLY A 197 6.06 12.47 22.53
N PHE A 198 4.98 11.98 21.92
CA PHE A 198 3.74 12.75 21.81
C PHE A 198 2.49 11.87 21.94
N ILE A 199 1.42 12.50 22.42
CA ILE A 199 0.11 11.87 22.63
C ILE A 199 -1.02 12.90 22.54
N SER A 200 -2.10 12.56 21.86
CA SER A 200 -3.31 13.40 21.80
C SER A 200 -4.22 13.19 23.02
N SER A 201 -5.13 14.13 23.27
CA SER A 201 -6.13 13.98 24.34
C SER A 201 -7.01 12.75 24.18
N TRP A 202 -7.47 12.48 22.96
CA TRP A 202 -8.24 11.27 22.65
C TRP A 202 -7.44 9.98 22.90
N GLN A 203 -6.17 9.96 22.49
CA GLN A 203 -5.31 8.80 22.75
C GLN A 203 -5.07 8.58 24.26
N MET A 204 -4.90 9.65 25.04
CA MET A 204 -4.81 9.53 26.50
C MET A 204 -6.08 8.93 27.10
N ASP A 205 -7.26 9.33 26.62
CA ASP A 205 -8.52 8.82 27.16
C ASP A 205 -8.70 7.33 26.89
N ILE A 206 -8.28 6.86 25.70
CA ILE A 206 -8.23 5.41 25.40
C ILE A 206 -7.20 4.70 26.29
N MET A 207 -6.02 5.28 26.45
CA MET A 207 -4.94 4.68 27.25
C MET A 207 -5.36 4.48 28.71
N LYS A 208 -6.07 5.46 29.32
CA LYS A 208 -6.55 5.38 30.72
C LYS A 208 -7.48 4.20 30.99
N VAL A 209 -8.29 3.81 30.01
CA VAL A 209 -9.28 2.74 30.15
C VAL A 209 -8.77 1.38 29.64
N SER A 210 -7.57 1.35 29.04
CA SER A 210 -7.00 0.10 28.57
C SER A 210 -6.45 -0.75 29.72
N LYS A 211 -6.68 -2.07 29.64
CA LYS A 211 -6.15 -3.05 30.60
C LYS A 211 -4.80 -3.63 30.21
N CYS A 212 -4.40 -3.47 28.95
CA CYS A 212 -3.16 -4.02 28.41
C CYS A 212 -2.58 -3.11 27.34
N PHE A 213 -1.27 -3.17 27.18
CA PHE A 213 -0.55 -2.47 26.13
C PHE A 213 0.50 -3.38 25.51
N SER A 214 0.86 -3.09 24.27
CA SER A 214 2.01 -3.65 23.58
C SER A 214 2.89 -2.51 23.08
N LEU A 215 4.20 -2.72 23.07
CA LEU A 215 5.15 -1.77 22.52
C LEU A 215 5.66 -2.32 21.19
N ASP A 216 5.48 -1.57 20.11
CA ASP A 216 6.03 -1.91 18.79
C ASP A 216 7.20 -0.99 18.46
N SER A 217 8.22 -1.54 17.80
CA SER A 217 9.47 -0.83 17.49
C SER A 217 9.67 -0.75 15.99
N THR A 218 9.70 0.48 15.45
CA THR A 218 9.98 0.73 14.04
C THR A 218 11.40 1.25 13.87
N PHE A 219 12.23 0.49 13.16
CA PHE A 219 13.62 0.82 12.83
C PHE A 219 13.74 1.43 11.42
N GLY A 220 14.87 2.08 11.12
CA GLY A 220 15.16 2.59 9.78
C GLY A 220 14.33 3.83 9.40
N ILE A 221 13.90 4.60 10.40
CA ILE A 221 13.04 5.78 10.24
C ILE A 221 13.80 7.05 9.89
N SER A 222 15.14 7.04 10.01
CA SER A 222 16.02 8.16 9.72
C SER A 222 17.13 7.71 8.75
N SER A 223 17.81 8.68 8.17
CA SER A 223 19.02 8.46 7.36
C SER A 223 20.22 7.96 8.17
N ARG A 224 20.25 8.21 9.48
CA ARG A 224 21.36 7.85 10.40
C ARG A 224 21.25 6.42 10.92
N GLY A 225 20.04 5.86 10.95
CA GLY A 225 19.78 4.45 11.24
C GLY A 225 19.89 4.03 12.70
N ASN A 226 20.26 4.93 13.62
CA ASN A 226 20.32 4.65 15.05
C ASN A 226 19.03 5.04 15.79
N GLU A 227 18.18 5.89 15.21
CA GLU A 227 16.89 6.26 15.76
C GLU A 227 15.82 5.17 15.58
N VAL A 228 14.96 5.04 16.59
CA VAL A 228 13.85 4.08 16.69
C VAL A 228 12.58 4.84 17.06
N LEU A 229 11.47 4.47 16.43
CA LEU A 229 10.14 4.94 16.79
C LEU A 229 9.42 3.81 17.53
N TYR A 230 9.17 4.02 18.81
CA TYR A 230 8.30 3.18 19.60
C TYR A 230 6.85 3.64 19.47
N SER A 231 5.95 2.69 19.21
CA SER A 231 4.49 2.92 19.22
C SER A 231 3.89 2.13 20.37
N LEU A 232 3.27 2.83 21.32
CA LEU A 232 2.46 2.20 22.36
C LEU A 232 1.08 1.90 21.79
N VAL A 233 0.72 0.63 21.74
CA VAL A 233 -0.53 0.15 21.17
C VAL A 233 -1.38 -0.46 22.27
N VAL A 234 -2.66 -0.13 22.27
CA VAL A 234 -3.65 -0.65 23.23
C VAL A 234 -4.85 -1.20 22.50
N ARG A 235 -5.64 -2.02 23.20
CA ARG A 235 -6.91 -2.51 22.67
C ARG A 235 -8.00 -1.45 22.90
N HIS A 236 -8.61 -0.97 21.82
CA HIS A 236 -9.70 -0.01 21.89
C HIS A 236 -10.92 -0.61 22.62
N PRO A 237 -11.49 0.09 23.61
CA PRO A 237 -12.47 -0.50 24.53
C PRO A 237 -13.76 -0.93 23.85
N ASN A 238 -14.21 -0.20 22.82
CA ASN A 238 -15.50 -0.46 22.18
C ASN A 238 -15.40 -1.46 21.02
N THR A 239 -14.27 -1.49 20.32
CA THR A 239 -14.11 -2.25 19.07
C THR A 239 -13.21 -3.47 19.23
N GLY A 240 -12.43 -3.55 20.31
CA GLY A 240 -11.45 -4.61 20.53
C GLY A 240 -10.25 -4.56 19.57
N THR A 241 -10.17 -3.56 18.70
CA THR A 241 -9.09 -3.38 17.72
C THR A 241 -7.86 -2.75 18.37
N GLU A 242 -6.68 -3.11 17.89
CA GLU A 242 -5.43 -2.46 18.31
C GLU A 242 -5.34 -1.03 17.77
N VAL A 243 -5.01 -0.09 18.64
CA VAL A 243 -4.90 1.34 18.32
C VAL A 243 -3.62 1.90 18.94
N PRO A 244 -2.76 2.58 18.16
CA PRO A 244 -1.61 3.28 18.70
C PRO A 244 -2.07 4.52 19.47
N VAL A 245 -1.65 4.61 20.73
CA VAL A 245 -2.00 5.69 21.66
C VAL A 245 -0.83 6.57 22.03
N SER A 246 0.41 6.16 21.81
CA SER A 246 1.55 7.07 22.00
C SER A 246 2.67 6.70 21.05
N TYR A 247 3.45 7.71 20.69
CA TYR A 247 4.63 7.58 19.85
C TYR A 247 5.82 8.17 20.59
N SER A 248 6.95 7.48 20.55
CA SER A 248 8.21 7.93 21.14
C SER A 248 9.37 7.68 20.18
N LEU A 249 10.01 8.76 19.76
CA LEU A 249 11.22 8.77 18.95
C LEU A 249 12.45 8.88 19.85
N THR A 250 13.41 7.98 19.70
CA THR A 250 14.64 7.99 20.48
C THR A 250 15.80 7.38 19.69
N ASN A 251 17.04 7.75 20.00
CA ASN A 251 18.24 7.04 19.58
C ASN A 251 18.74 6.02 20.61
N ASP A 252 18.00 5.83 21.71
CA ASP A 252 18.23 4.80 22.70
C ASP A 252 17.44 3.54 22.35
N GLN A 253 18.17 2.50 21.94
CA GLN A 253 17.59 1.21 21.60
C GLN A 253 17.46 0.28 22.81
N SER A 254 17.89 0.73 24.00
CA SER A 254 17.64 -0.01 25.22
C SER A 254 16.14 0.07 25.54
N VAL A 255 15.45 -1.07 25.46
CA VAL A 255 14.03 -1.21 25.81
C VAL A 255 13.82 -1.11 27.33
N ALA A 256 14.85 -0.69 28.08
CA ALA A 256 14.80 -0.58 29.52
C ALA A 256 13.97 0.66 29.91
N PRO A 257 12.94 0.52 30.76
CA PRO A 257 12.29 1.69 31.32
C PRO A 257 13.31 2.47 32.15
N LYS A 258 13.72 3.64 31.66
CA LYS A 258 14.43 4.61 32.49
C LYS A 258 13.39 5.26 33.39
N LEU A 259 13.19 4.65 34.56
CA LEU A 259 12.48 5.27 35.67
C LEU A 259 13.36 6.40 36.20
N GLU A 260 12.87 7.63 36.10
CA GLU A 260 13.21 8.70 37.04
C GLU A 260 12.10 8.81 38.08
#